data_AF-A0A962CLP8-F1
#
_entry.id   AF-A0A962CLP8-F1
#
_cell.length_a   1.000
_cell.length_b   1.000
_cell.length_c   1.000
_cell.angle_alpha   90.00
_cell.angle_beta   90.00
_cell.angle_gamma   90.00
#
_symmetry.space_group_name_H-M   'P 1'
#
loop_
_entity.id
_entity.type
_entity.pdbx_description
1 polymer ?
#
loop_
_entity_poly.entity_id
_entity_poly.type
_entity_poly.pdbx_seq_one_letter_code
_entity_poly.pdbx_strand_id
1 'polypeptide(L)'
;MGWPDHIRPPYALVDAWLKSLPAEQLALKRREAEVLFRRIGITFAVYTEGGDPERLIPFDLIPRVMAQAEWQSLRKGLEQRVRALNAFIHDVYHDREILKADRIPERLVLNNPQFRPEMV
;
A
#
# COMPACT_ATOMS: atom_id res chain seq x y z
N MET A 1 -16.43 -14.99 -13.96
CA MET A 1 -15.32 -14.14 -14.44
C MET A 1 -14.07 -15.00 -14.33
N GLY A 2 -13.72 -15.70 -15.42
CA GLY A 2 -12.62 -16.67 -15.42
C GLY A 2 -11.29 -15.94 -15.54
N TRP A 3 -10.34 -16.30 -14.69
CA TRP A 3 -8.96 -15.87 -14.89
C TRP A 3 -8.46 -16.51 -16.19
N PRO A 4 -7.69 -15.79 -17.01
CA PRO A 4 -7.12 -16.39 -18.21
C PRO A 4 -6.24 -17.60 -17.84
N ASP A 5 -6.36 -18.70 -18.58
CA ASP A 5 -5.55 -19.93 -18.41
C ASP A 5 -4.06 -19.76 -18.79
N HIS A 6 -3.59 -18.52 -18.95
CA HIS A 6 -2.21 -18.22 -19.33
C HIS A 6 -1.54 -17.24 -18.36
N ILE A 7 -0.23 -17.42 -18.20
CA ILE A 7 0.60 -16.57 -17.34
C ILE A 7 0.74 -15.20 -17.99
N ARG A 8 0.49 -14.13 -17.21
CA ARG A 8 0.65 -12.75 -17.68
C ARG A 8 2.12 -12.50 -18.07
N PRO A 9 2.41 -11.81 -19.19
CA PRO A 9 3.79 -11.57 -19.64
C PRO A 9 4.75 -10.99 -18.59
N PRO A 10 4.35 -10.05 -17.70
CA PRO A 10 5.25 -9.54 -16.66
C PRO A 10 5.74 -10.63 -15.70
N TYR A 11 5.00 -11.72 -15.54
CA TYR A 11 5.35 -12.84 -14.67
C TYR A 11 6.27 -13.88 -15.34
N ALA A 12 6.62 -13.75 -16.62
CA ALA A 12 7.39 -14.77 -17.35
C ALA A 12 8.73 -15.10 -16.66
N LEU A 13 9.44 -14.10 -16.14
CA LEU A 13 10.70 -14.32 -15.42
C LEU A 13 10.48 -15.03 -14.07
N VAL A 14 9.41 -14.69 -13.35
CA VAL A 14 9.07 -15.33 -12.08
C VAL A 14 8.65 -16.78 -12.31
N ASP A 15 7.88 -17.05 -13.36
CA ASP A 15 7.47 -18.40 -13.75
C ASP A 15 8.67 -19.27 -14.15
N ALA A 16 9.55 -18.76 -15.01
CA ALA A 16 10.77 -19.46 -15.40
C ALA A 16 11.66 -19.77 -14.19
N TRP A 17 11.83 -18.80 -13.29
CA TRP A 17 12.57 -18.98 -12.04
C TRP A 17 11.93 -20.04 -11.13
N LEU A 18 10.60 -19.99 -10.94
CA LEU A 18 9.87 -20.98 -10.14
C LEU A 18 10.02 -22.39 -10.71
N LYS A 19 9.91 -22.56 -12.03
CA LYS A 19 10.09 -23.86 -12.70
C LYS A 19 11.51 -24.40 -12.57
N SER A 20 12.51 -23.52 -12.43
CA SER A 20 13.92 -23.91 -12.26
C SER A 20 14.28 -24.32 -10.83
N LEU A 21 13.39 -24.08 -9.85
CA LEU A 21 13.66 -24.30 -8.43
C LEU A 21 13.05 -25.60 -7.90
N PRO A 22 13.84 -26.48 -7.29
CA PRO A 22 13.31 -27.59 -6.51
C PRO A 22 12.47 -27.09 -5.32
N ALA A 23 11.40 -27.80 -4.99
CA ALA A 23 10.49 -27.43 -3.89
C ALA A 23 11.21 -27.27 -2.53
N GLU A 24 12.24 -28.09 -2.29
CA GLU A 24 13.06 -28.03 -1.08
C GLU A 24 13.84 -26.71 -0.96
N GLN A 25 14.34 -26.17 -2.08
CA GLN A 25 15.05 -24.89 -2.08
C GLN A 25 14.09 -23.72 -1.82
N LEU A 26 12.86 -23.80 -2.33
CA LEU A 26 11.83 -22.79 -2.04
C LEU A 26 11.46 -22.78 -0.55
N ALA A 27 11.33 -23.95 0.07
CA ALA A 27 11.08 -24.08 1.49
C ALA A 27 12.25 -23.52 2.34
N LEU A 28 13.50 -23.77 1.91
CA LEU A 28 14.68 -23.19 2.54
C LEU A 28 14.68 -21.66 2.46
N LYS A 29 14.41 -21.10 1.27
CA LYS A 29 14.33 -19.64 1.06
C LYS A 29 13.25 -18.99 1.92
N ARG A 30 12.13 -19.68 2.14
CA ARG A 30 11.07 -19.21 3.07
C ARG A 30 11.59 -19.12 4.50
N ARG A 31 12.27 -20.16 4.99
CA ARG A 31 12.85 -20.17 6.34
C ARG A 31 13.93 -19.10 6.51
N GLU A 32 14.80 -18.93 5.51
CA GLU A 32 15.81 -17.87 5.49
C GLU A 32 15.17 -16.48 5.58
N ALA A 33 14.11 -16.24 4.80
CA ALA A 33 13.36 -14.99 4.84
C ALA A 33 12.75 -14.77 6.24
N GLU A 34 12.05 -15.76 6.80
CA GLU A 34 11.46 -15.65 8.16
C GLU A 34 12.49 -15.30 9.23
N VAL A 35 13.67 -15.94 9.21
CA VAL A 35 14.76 -15.62 10.14
C VAL A 35 15.27 -14.18 9.93
N LEU A 36 15.41 -13.75 8.68
CA LEU A 36 15.81 -12.39 8.35
C LEU A 36 14.79 -11.36 8.84
N PHE A 37 13.49 -11.61 8.65
CA PHE A 37 12.42 -10.74 9.15
C PHE A 37 12.41 -10.64 10.67
N ARG A 38 12.66 -11.74 11.40
CA ARG A 38 12.84 -11.72 12.86
C ARG A 38 14.03 -10.86 13.26
N ARG A 39 15.16 -10.98 12.55
CA ARG A 39 16.41 -10.29 12.87
C ARG A 39 16.36 -8.78 12.60
N ILE A 40 15.68 -8.36 11.54
CA ILE A 40 15.55 -6.93 11.17
C ILE A 40 14.49 -6.22 12.03
N GLY A 41 13.72 -6.96 12.85
CA GLY A 41 12.71 -6.37 13.74
C GLY A 41 11.47 -5.89 12.99
N ILE A 42 11.13 -6.52 11.85
CA ILE A 42 9.86 -6.29 11.16
C ILE A 42 8.79 -7.11 11.90
N THR A 43 8.50 -6.68 13.12
CA THR A 43 7.42 -7.21 13.97
C THR A 43 6.31 -6.17 14.01
N PHE A 44 5.05 -6.63 14.05
CA PHE A 44 3.91 -5.76 14.27
C PHE A 44 3.34 -6.05 15.66
N ALA A 45 3.05 -4.98 16.40
CA ALA A 45 2.41 -5.05 17.70
C ALA A 45 0.93 -5.40 17.53
N VAL A 46 0.53 -6.61 17.94
CA VAL A 46 -0.88 -6.99 17.96
C VAL A 46 -1.46 -6.48 19.28
N TYR A 47 -2.18 -5.37 19.26
CA TYR A 47 -2.98 -4.94 20.42
C TYR A 47 -4.23 -5.80 20.53
N THR A 48 -4.07 -7.07 20.89
CA THR A 48 -5.16 -7.91 21.40
C THR A 48 -4.95 -8.11 22.90
N GLU A 49 -5.96 -7.78 23.70
CA GLU A 49 -5.97 -8.00 25.14
C GLU A 49 -5.58 -9.46 25.46
N GLY A 50 -4.36 -9.67 25.96
CA GLY A 50 -3.88 -10.97 26.45
C GLY A 50 -3.10 -11.86 25.47
N GLY A 51 -2.70 -11.36 24.28
CA GLY A 51 -1.87 -12.12 23.32
C GLY A 51 -0.38 -11.78 23.35
N ASP A 52 0.46 -12.67 22.81
CA ASP A 52 1.90 -12.47 22.59
C ASP A 52 2.14 -11.16 21.79
N PRO A 53 2.84 -10.15 22.35
CA PRO A 53 2.83 -8.78 21.85
C PRO A 53 3.52 -8.59 20.49
N GLU A 54 4.22 -9.59 19.98
CA GLU A 54 4.95 -9.49 18.72
C GLU A 54 4.62 -10.64 17.77
N ARG A 55 4.03 -10.31 16.61
CA ARG A 55 3.91 -11.24 15.48
C ARG A 55 4.74 -10.75 14.31
N LEU A 56 5.37 -11.69 13.61
CA LEU A 56 6.02 -11.43 12.34
C LEU A 56 4.98 -10.97 11.31
N ILE A 57 5.35 -9.96 10.52
CA ILE A 57 4.57 -9.62 9.32
C ILE A 57 4.68 -10.81 8.35
N PRO A 58 3.56 -11.36 7.87
CA PRO A 58 3.60 -12.43 6.89
C PRO A 58 4.29 -11.94 5.61
N PHE A 59 5.29 -12.68 5.17
CA PHE A 59 6.06 -12.35 3.97
C PHE A 59 5.78 -13.38 2.86
N ASP A 60 5.54 -12.87 1.65
CA ASP A 60 5.40 -13.67 0.45
C ASP A 60 6.69 -13.59 -0.39
N LEU A 61 7.20 -14.74 -0.79
CA LEU A 61 8.38 -14.84 -1.67
C LEU A 61 8.05 -14.43 -3.10
N ILE A 62 6.79 -14.54 -3.51
CA ILE A 62 6.36 -14.27 -4.88
C ILE A 62 5.97 -12.80 -4.99
N PRO A 63 6.72 -11.98 -5.75
CA PRO A 63 6.42 -10.58 -5.85
C PRO A 63 5.13 -10.34 -6.64
N ARG A 64 4.43 -9.25 -6.29
CA ARG A 64 3.39 -8.70 -7.16
C ARG A 64 4.06 -7.92 -8.29
N VAL A 65 4.20 -8.55 -9.46
CA VAL A 65 4.86 -7.92 -10.60
C VAL A 65 3.91 -6.93 -11.27
N MET A 66 4.42 -5.72 -11.53
CA MET A 66 3.75 -4.67 -12.28
C MET A 66 4.59 -4.28 -13.50
N ALA A 67 3.94 -4.21 -14.67
CA ALA A 67 4.62 -3.77 -15.88
C ALA A 67 4.99 -2.29 -15.78
N GLN A 68 6.08 -1.89 -16.46
CA GLN A 68 6.53 -0.50 -16.47
C GLN A 68 5.43 0.47 -16.93
N ALA A 69 4.67 0.11 -17.98
CA ALA A 69 3.58 0.93 -18.48
C ALA A 69 2.44 1.10 -17.45
N GLU A 70 2.09 0.02 -16.74
CA GLU A 70 1.10 0.05 -15.65
C GLU A 70 1.59 0.99 -14.53
N TRP A 71 2.86 0.85 -14.13
CA TRP A 71 3.46 1.69 -13.09
C TRP A 71 3.53 3.17 -13.50
N GLN A 72 3.90 3.49 -14.73
CA GLN A 72 4.00 4.88 -15.19
C GLN A 72 2.64 5.59 -15.18
N SER A 73 1.57 4.89 -15.57
CA SER A 73 0.21 5.44 -15.49
C SER A 73 -0.21 5.65 -14.03
N LEU A 74 -0.01 4.61 -13.20
CA LEU A 74 -0.36 4.68 -11.78
C LEU A 74 0.38 5.80 -11.05
N ARG A 75 1.71 5.88 -11.22
CA ARG A 75 2.56 6.89 -10.60
C ARG A 75 2.08 8.31 -10.91
N LYS A 76 1.79 8.61 -12.18
CA LYS A 76 1.30 9.93 -12.59
C LYS A 76 -0.02 10.29 -11.89
N GLY A 77 -0.96 9.35 -11.82
CA GLY A 77 -2.24 9.54 -11.13
C GLY A 77 -2.08 9.72 -9.61
N LEU A 78 -1.19 8.93 -8.98
CA LEU A 78 -0.90 9.05 -7.56
C LEU A 78 -0.25 10.39 -7.23
N GLU A 79 0.76 10.82 -7.99
CA GLU A 79 1.43 12.10 -7.78
C GLU A 79 0.46 13.28 -7.93
N GLN A 80 -0.39 13.26 -8.97
CA GLN A 80 -1.42 14.27 -9.16
C GLN A 80 -2.39 14.31 -7.98
N ARG A 81 -2.88 13.14 -7.54
CA ARG A 81 -3.87 13.04 -6.47
C ARG A 81 -3.32 13.49 -5.13
N VAL A 82 -2.08 13.11 -4.79
CA VAL A 82 -1.44 13.55 -3.54
C VAL A 82 -1.27 15.07 -3.53
N ARG A 83 -0.86 15.68 -4.64
CA ARG A 83 -0.77 17.15 -4.74
C ARG A 83 -2.11 17.82 -4.50
N ALA A 84 -3.18 17.32 -5.12
CA ALA A 84 -4.52 17.86 -4.94
C ALA A 84 -5.02 17.69 -3.50
N LEU A 85 -4.79 16.54 -2.86
CA LEU A 85 -5.17 16.30 -1.48
C LEU A 85 -4.42 17.21 -0.50
N ASN A 86 -3.11 17.40 -0.70
CA ASN A 86 -2.32 18.30 0.14
C ASN A 86 -2.77 19.77 -0.03
N ALA A 87 -3.02 20.20 -1.27
CA ALA A 87 -3.56 21.54 -1.54
C ALA A 87 -4.95 21.73 -0.92
N PHE A 88 -5.82 20.72 -1.01
CA PHE A 88 -7.14 20.73 -0.39
C PHE A 88 -7.07 20.84 1.13
N ILE A 89 -6.24 20.02 1.78
CA ILE A 89 -6.06 20.08 3.24
C ILE A 89 -5.54 21.46 3.65
N HIS A 90 -4.52 21.97 2.96
CA HIS A 90 -3.99 23.31 3.22
C HIS A 90 -5.09 24.37 3.08
N ASP A 91 -5.81 24.39 1.96
CA ASP A 91 -6.85 25.39 1.70
C ASP A 91 -7.96 25.35 2.76
N VAL A 92 -8.46 24.16 3.11
CA VAL A 92 -9.51 23.99 4.11
C VAL A 92 -9.14 24.52 5.50
N TYR A 93 -7.86 24.43 5.89
CA TYR A 93 -7.38 24.96 7.17
C TYR A 93 -6.95 26.44 7.11
N HIS A 94 -6.86 27.04 5.92
CA HIS A 94 -6.43 28.44 5.74
C HIS A 94 -7.51 29.26 5.02
N ASP A 95 -7.28 29.61 3.76
CA ASP A 95 -8.09 30.57 3.00
C ASP A 95 -9.48 30.03 2.62
N ARG A 96 -9.67 28.70 2.59
CA ARG A 96 -10.94 28.03 2.28
C ARG A 96 -11.54 28.42 0.94
N GLU A 97 -10.70 28.71 -0.04
CA GLU A 97 -11.12 29.18 -1.36
C GLU A 97 -12.00 28.14 -2.08
N ILE A 98 -11.74 26.84 -1.91
CA ILE A 98 -12.56 25.78 -2.51
C ILE A 98 -13.99 25.73 -1.95
N LEU A 99 -14.16 26.17 -0.70
CA LEU A 99 -15.47 26.27 -0.03
C LEU A 99 -16.18 27.56 -0.44
N LYS A 100 -15.45 28.69 -0.44
CA LYS A 100 -15.97 29.99 -0.93
C LYS A 100 -16.41 29.93 -2.39
N ALA A 101 -15.71 29.14 -3.20
CA ALA A 101 -16.03 28.90 -4.61
C ALA A 101 -17.15 27.86 -4.83
N ASP A 102 -17.77 27.35 -3.76
CA ASP A 102 -18.87 26.38 -3.78
C ASP A 102 -18.58 25.10 -4.60
N ARG A 103 -17.29 24.71 -4.66
CA ARG A 103 -16.88 23.46 -5.32
C ARG A 103 -17.05 22.26 -4.40
N ILE A 104 -16.94 22.49 -3.09
CA ILE A 104 -17.21 21.51 -2.04
C ILE A 104 -18.10 22.18 -0.99
N PRO A 105 -19.26 21.58 -0.64
CA PRO A 105 -20.12 22.13 0.40
C PRO A 105 -19.40 22.21 1.75
N GLU A 106 -19.36 23.41 2.33
CA GLU A 106 -18.70 23.69 3.60
C GLU A 106 -19.12 22.74 4.73
N ARG A 107 -20.42 22.43 4.81
CA ARG A 107 -20.99 21.50 5.79
C ARG A 107 -20.38 20.09 5.76
N LEU A 108 -19.86 19.64 4.61
CA LEU A 108 -19.24 18.31 4.49
C LEU A 108 -17.82 18.28 5.06
N VAL A 109 -17.21 19.46 5.19
CA VAL A 109 -15.84 19.62 5.67
C VAL A 109 -15.84 20.05 7.13
N LEU A 110 -16.47 21.18 7.46
CA LEU A 110 -16.38 21.77 8.81
C LEU A 110 -17.16 20.99 9.88
N ASN A 111 -18.22 20.29 9.49
CA ASN A 111 -18.98 19.46 10.43
C ASN A 111 -18.48 18.01 10.45
N ASN A 112 -17.40 17.70 9.73
CA ASN A 112 -16.82 16.37 9.72
C ASN A 112 -16.04 16.13 11.02
N PRO A 113 -16.25 15.02 11.75
CA PRO A 113 -15.51 14.73 12.99
C PRO A 113 -14.00 14.57 12.79
N GLN A 114 -13.52 14.41 11.56
CA GLN A 114 -12.09 14.39 11.24
C GLN A 114 -11.48 15.77 10.99
N PHE A 115 -12.29 16.82 10.81
CA PHE A 115 -11.79 18.18 10.76
C PHE A 115 -11.34 18.59 12.17
N ARG A 116 -10.17 19.24 12.26
CA ARG A 116 -9.53 19.62 13.53
C ARG A 116 -9.45 21.14 13.64
N PRO A 117 -10.41 21.82 14.29
CA PRO A 117 -10.40 23.27 14.45
C PRO A 117 -9.11 23.81 15.09
N GLU A 118 -8.40 22.97 15.85
CA GLU A 118 -7.12 23.28 16.50
C GLU A 118 -5.96 23.51 15.50
N MET A 119 -6.14 23.14 14.24
CA MET A 119 -5.15 23.27 13.16
C MET A 119 -5.34 24.54 12.31
N VAL A 120 -6.30 25.40 12.66
CA VAL A 120 -6.61 26.67 11.98
C VAL A 120 -5.74 27.81 12.54
#